data_AF-A0A7K7FBX4-F1
#
_entry.id   AF-A0A7K7FBX4-F1
#
_cell.length_a   1.000
_cell.length_b   1.000
_cell.length_c   1.000
_cell.angle_alpha   90.00
_cell.angle_beta   90.00
_cell.angle_gamma   90.00
#
_symmetry.space_group_name_H-M   'P 1'
#
loop_
_entity.id
_entity.type
_entity.pdbx_description
1 polymer ?
#
loop_
_entity_poly.entity_id
_entity_poly.type
_entity_poly.pdbx_seq_one_letter_code
_entity_poly.pdbx_strand_id
1 'polypeptide(L)'
;RVADSAAFLHLDLAVENGTGGLAPARPLTWQVEYPGQDPEAQKDKLVWEIQVSERDVRALVPLVQELEILNTAPLTGVPRAVPVKLVAVEAGGGVAELTEPPGCESADKQVLQVSGTPGESRGARGARVDFWSRRLHASLRFTVWAPLLPLRVQLGDTALEQVRGWRLPGGPESAPAEAEEPGEEAERRARGCRPQYQRTALRVLAHFVAHPLDGGRHLAYLPGPDWLLDVTHLVAGRTRVQDPRVA
;
A
#
# COMPACT_ATOMS: atom_id res chain seq x y z
N ARG A 1 -38.72 -23.37 -55.21
CA ARG A 1 -39.37 -22.84 -53.99
C ARG A 1 -38.38 -21.85 -53.38
N VAL A 2 -38.57 -20.56 -53.66
CA VAL A 2 -37.80 -19.50 -53.01
C VAL A 2 -38.49 -19.27 -51.67
N ALA A 3 -37.74 -19.39 -50.57
CA ALA A 3 -38.25 -19.07 -49.26
C ALA A 3 -38.53 -17.56 -49.22
N ASP A 4 -39.78 -17.17 -48.98
CA ASP A 4 -40.11 -15.80 -48.60
C ASP A 4 -39.27 -15.43 -47.39
N SER A 5 -38.33 -14.50 -47.58
CA SER A 5 -37.58 -13.92 -46.47
C SER A 5 -38.57 -13.18 -45.58
N ALA A 6 -38.69 -13.56 -44.31
CA ALA A 6 -39.46 -12.79 -43.35
C ALA A 6 -38.96 -11.32 -43.39
N ALA A 7 -39.85 -10.41 -43.76
CA ALA A 7 -39.56 -8.99 -43.74
C ALA A 7 -39.62 -8.51 -42.29
N PHE A 8 -38.46 -8.28 -41.69
CA PHE A 8 -38.36 -7.70 -40.36
C PHE A 8 -38.49 -6.18 -40.46
N LEU A 9 -39.33 -5.59 -39.62
CA LEU A 9 -39.36 -4.15 -39.41
C LEU A 9 -38.11 -3.77 -38.59
N HIS A 10 -37.22 -2.97 -39.18
CA HIS A 10 -36.02 -2.46 -38.52
C HIS A 10 -36.27 -1.02 -38.05
N LEU A 11 -36.01 -0.75 -36.77
CA LEU A 11 -36.06 0.59 -36.20
C LEU A 11 -34.71 0.92 -35.57
N ASP A 12 -34.12 2.05 -35.97
CA ASP A 12 -32.95 2.63 -35.32
C ASP A 12 -33.39 3.75 -34.38
N LEU A 13 -32.97 3.65 -33.12
CA LEU A 13 -33.28 4.61 -32.06
C LEU A 13 -31.98 5.28 -31.61
N ALA A 14 -31.95 6.62 -31.64
CA ALA A 14 -30.84 7.42 -31.14
C ALA A 14 -31.30 8.31 -29.98
N VAL A 15 -30.43 8.53 -29.01
CA VAL A 15 -30.69 9.42 -27.87
C VAL A 15 -29.95 10.73 -28.12
N GLU A 16 -30.67 11.79 -28.47
CA GLU A 16 -30.10 13.13 -28.60
C GLU A 16 -30.04 13.81 -27.23
N ASN A 17 -28.84 14.16 -26.77
CA ASN A 17 -28.55 14.93 -25.55
C ASN A 17 -29.21 14.38 -24.27
N GLY A 18 -28.48 13.51 -23.57
CA GLY A 18 -28.80 13.10 -22.22
C GLY A 18 -28.91 14.32 -21.29
N THR A 19 -30.12 14.61 -20.82
CA THR A 19 -30.40 15.68 -19.87
C THR A 19 -30.14 15.21 -18.44
N GLY A 20 -28.91 14.75 -18.12
CA GLY A 20 -28.42 14.56 -16.74
C GLY A 20 -29.37 13.85 -15.76
N GLY A 21 -30.27 13.03 -16.29
CA GLY A 21 -31.42 12.54 -15.55
C GLY A 21 -31.06 11.23 -14.87
N LEU A 22 -31.31 11.15 -13.56
CA LEU A 22 -31.05 9.97 -12.72
C LEU A 22 -31.76 8.66 -13.15
N ALA A 23 -32.55 8.66 -14.22
CA ALA A 23 -33.33 7.50 -14.65
C ALA A 23 -32.47 6.56 -15.53
N PRO A 24 -32.09 5.36 -15.04
CA PRO A 24 -31.28 4.41 -15.80
C PRO A 24 -32.05 3.82 -16.99
N ALA A 25 -33.39 3.81 -16.93
CA ALA A 25 -34.29 3.29 -17.95
C ALA A 25 -35.16 4.41 -18.54
N ARG A 26 -35.34 4.40 -19.86
CA ARG A 26 -36.28 5.24 -20.60
C ARG A 26 -37.38 4.35 -21.20
N PRO A 27 -38.67 4.60 -20.88
CA PRO A 27 -39.75 3.82 -21.46
C PRO A 27 -39.95 4.19 -22.93
N LEU A 28 -39.99 3.19 -23.81
CA LEU A 28 -40.38 3.28 -25.20
C LEU A 28 -41.75 2.61 -25.34
N THR A 29 -42.77 3.38 -25.69
CA THR A 29 -44.12 2.86 -25.96
C THR A 29 -44.31 2.69 -27.45
N TRP A 30 -44.75 1.50 -27.89
CA TRP A 30 -45.06 1.24 -29.29
C TRP A 30 -46.37 0.46 -29.43
N GLN A 31 -46.99 0.61 -30.60
CA GLN A 31 -48.20 -0.11 -31.00
C GLN A 31 -48.10 -0.42 -32.50
N VAL A 32 -48.64 -1.56 -32.92
CA VAL A 32 -48.70 -1.94 -34.34
C VAL A 32 -50.12 -1.74 -34.84
N GLU A 33 -50.24 -1.15 -36.02
CA GLU A 33 -51.51 -0.91 -36.70
C GLU A 33 -51.53 -1.66 -38.02
N TYR A 34 -52.57 -2.47 -38.23
CA TYR A 34 -52.75 -3.19 -39.49
C TYR A 34 -53.81 -2.50 -40.36
N PRO A 35 -53.64 -2.50 -41.69
CA PRO A 35 -54.67 -1.97 -42.60
C PRO A 35 -56.00 -2.70 -42.43
N GLY A 36 -57.11 -1.96 -42.32
CA GLY A 36 -58.47 -2.52 -42.19
C GLY A 36 -58.93 -2.80 -40.75
N GLN A 37 -58.11 -2.47 -39.75
CA GLN A 37 -58.47 -2.57 -38.34
C GLN A 37 -59.34 -1.37 -37.91
N ASP A 38 -60.36 -1.62 -37.07
CA ASP A 38 -61.27 -0.58 -36.56
C ASP A 38 -60.50 0.51 -35.79
N PRO A 39 -60.64 1.81 -36.14
CA PRO A 39 -59.98 2.90 -35.43
C PRO A 39 -60.33 2.99 -33.94
N GLU A 40 -61.50 2.50 -33.52
CA GLU A 40 -61.95 2.51 -32.11
C GLU A 40 -61.59 1.23 -31.34
N ALA A 41 -60.98 0.24 -32.00
CA ALA A 41 -60.56 -0.99 -31.32
C ALA A 41 -59.43 -0.72 -30.33
N GLN A 42 -59.53 -1.30 -29.13
CA GLN A 42 -58.47 -1.28 -28.13
C GLN A 42 -57.22 -1.95 -28.70
N LYS A 43 -56.15 -1.17 -28.95
CA LYS A 43 -54.86 -1.68 -29.43
C LYS A 43 -53.92 -1.94 -28.26
N ASP A 44 -53.19 -3.03 -28.33
CA ASP A 44 -52.18 -3.37 -27.34
C ASP A 44 -51.00 -2.39 -27.43
N LYS A 45 -50.86 -1.54 -26.41
CA LYS A 45 -49.68 -0.71 -26.23
C LYS A 45 -48.65 -1.50 -25.45
N LEU A 46 -47.50 -1.70 -26.07
CA LEU A 46 -46.37 -2.37 -25.45
C LEU A 46 -45.39 -1.30 -24.97
N VAL A 47 -44.89 -1.48 -23.75
CA VAL A 47 -43.88 -0.60 -23.14
C VAL A 47 -42.60 -1.41 -22.99
N TRP A 48 -41.51 -0.89 -23.55
CA TRP A 48 -40.16 -1.41 -23.37
C TRP A 48 -39.35 -0.46 -22.51
N GLU A 49 -38.53 -0.98 -21.62
CA GLU A 49 -37.60 -0.18 -20.83
C GLU A 49 -36.20 -0.26 -21.45
N ILE A 50 -35.74 0.83 -22.06
CA ILE A 50 -34.41 0.92 -22.65
C ILE A 50 -33.46 1.50 -21.62
N GLN A 51 -32.43 0.75 -21.24
CA GLN A 51 -31.39 1.25 -20.36
C GLN A 51 -30.50 2.24 -21.14
N VAL A 52 -30.48 3.50 -20.71
CA VAL A 52 -29.68 4.56 -21.36
C VAL A 52 -28.63 5.04 -20.37
N SER A 53 -27.35 4.79 -20.69
CA SER A 53 -26.23 5.30 -19.91
C SER A 53 -25.53 6.40 -20.67
N GLU A 54 -25.46 7.60 -20.09
CA GLU A 54 -24.78 8.76 -20.69
C GLU A 54 -23.25 8.58 -20.81
N ARG A 55 -22.67 7.66 -20.03
CA ARG A 55 -21.23 7.43 -20.00
C ARG A 55 -20.91 6.09 -20.63
N ASP A 56 -20.55 6.11 -21.90
CA ASP A 56 -19.98 4.94 -22.58
C ASP A 56 -18.54 4.70 -22.10
N VAL A 57 -18.41 4.26 -20.85
CA VAL A 57 -17.11 3.95 -20.24
C VAL A 57 -16.54 2.69 -20.89
N ARG A 58 -15.36 2.84 -21.47
CA ARG A 58 -14.63 1.79 -22.19
C ARG A 58 -13.53 1.15 -21.38
N ALA A 59 -12.92 1.88 -20.46
CA ALA A 59 -11.82 1.38 -19.65
C ALA A 59 -11.83 1.93 -18.22
N LEU A 60 -11.32 1.10 -17.32
CA LEU A 60 -10.95 1.47 -15.96
C LEU A 60 -9.42 1.58 -15.92
N VAL A 61 -8.89 2.70 -15.47
CA VAL A 61 -7.45 2.96 -15.44
C VAL A 61 -7.01 3.26 -14.01
N PRO A 62 -6.19 2.41 -13.39
CA PRO A 62 -5.58 2.68 -12.10
C PRO A 62 -4.34 3.57 -12.25
N LEU A 63 -4.33 4.69 -11.55
CA LEU A 63 -3.25 5.66 -11.50
C LEU A 63 -2.55 5.57 -10.15
N VAL A 64 -1.23 5.41 -10.18
CA VAL A 64 -0.39 5.29 -8.98
C VAL A 64 0.92 6.01 -9.22
N GLN A 65 1.47 6.62 -8.17
CA GLN A 65 2.74 7.34 -8.26
C GLN A 65 3.95 6.39 -8.33
N GLU A 66 3.89 5.28 -7.59
CA GLU A 66 4.98 4.33 -7.43
C GLU A 66 4.47 2.89 -7.50
N LEU A 67 5.12 2.05 -8.31
CA LEU A 67 4.87 0.60 -8.37
C LEU A 67 5.91 -0.19 -7.56
N GLU A 68 6.96 0.47 -7.09
CA GLU A 68 7.99 -0.13 -6.24
C GLU A 68 7.85 0.40 -4.81
N ILE A 69 7.72 -0.52 -3.85
CA ILE A 69 7.44 -0.21 -2.46
C ILE A 69 8.59 -0.72 -1.61
N LEU A 70 9.26 0.18 -0.90
CA LEU A 70 10.21 -0.18 0.14
C LEU A 70 9.46 -0.42 1.47
N ASN A 71 9.34 -1.67 1.88
CA ASN A 71 8.67 -2.04 3.12
C ASN A 71 9.62 -1.97 4.32
N THR A 72 9.50 -0.92 5.12
CA THR A 72 10.25 -0.75 6.37
C THR A 72 9.47 -1.16 7.61
N ALA A 73 8.21 -1.57 7.46
CA ALA A 73 7.33 -1.95 8.57
C ALA A 73 7.92 -3.07 9.45
N PRO A 74 8.63 -4.10 8.93
CA PRO A 74 9.28 -5.09 9.79
C PRO A 74 10.34 -4.49 10.74
N LEU A 75 10.93 -3.33 10.39
CA LEU A 75 11.94 -2.65 11.21
C LEU A 75 11.30 -1.60 12.13
N THR A 76 10.33 -0.85 11.62
CA THR A 76 9.75 0.32 12.31
C THR A 76 8.46 0.00 13.05
N GLY A 77 7.76 -1.07 12.67
CA GLY A 77 6.40 -1.39 13.08
C GLY A 77 5.32 -0.49 12.48
N VAL A 78 5.68 0.42 11.55
CA VAL A 78 4.76 1.38 10.95
C VAL A 78 4.47 0.96 9.51
N PRO A 79 3.20 0.69 9.13
CA PRO A 79 2.85 0.33 7.77
C PRO A 79 2.94 1.53 6.82
N ARG A 80 3.30 1.27 5.56
CA ARG A 80 3.26 2.25 4.46
C ARG A 80 2.03 1.97 3.60
N ALA A 81 1.26 3.02 3.29
CA ALA A 81 0.16 2.96 2.33
C ALA A 81 0.56 3.65 1.02
N VAL A 82 0.15 3.08 -0.12
CA VAL A 82 0.33 3.68 -1.44
C VAL A 82 -1.05 3.99 -2.01
N PRO A 83 -1.38 5.28 -2.24
CA PRO A 83 -2.68 5.65 -2.78
C PRO A 83 -2.77 5.27 -4.26
N VAL A 84 -3.90 4.69 -4.64
CA VAL A 84 -4.25 4.40 -6.04
C VAL A 84 -5.53 5.16 -6.37
N LYS A 85 -5.49 5.96 -7.44
CA LYS A 85 -6.65 6.68 -7.96
C LYS A 85 -7.21 5.94 -9.16
N LEU A 86 -8.50 5.63 -9.18
CA LEU A 86 -9.14 5.00 -10.33
C LEU A 86 -9.88 6.04 -11.17
N VAL A 87 -9.67 6.00 -12.47
CA VAL A 87 -10.39 6.84 -13.44
C VAL A 87 -11.08 5.98 -14.50
N ALA A 88 -12.24 6.45 -14.94
CA ALA A 88 -13.01 5.90 -16.03
C ALA A 88 -12.67 6.68 -17.31
N VAL A 89 -12.42 5.96 -18.40
CA VAL A 89 -12.21 6.54 -19.72
C VAL A 89 -13.40 6.23 -20.61
N GLU A 90 -14.00 7.27 -21.17
CA GLU A 90 -15.18 7.20 -22.04
C GLU A 90 -14.79 7.09 -23.51
N ALA A 91 -15.68 6.56 -24.35
CA ALA A 91 -15.45 6.43 -25.79
C ALA A 91 -15.11 7.76 -26.49
N GLY A 92 -15.67 8.87 -25.99
CA GLY A 92 -15.37 10.23 -26.46
C GLY A 92 -14.05 10.81 -25.97
N GLY A 93 -13.23 10.03 -25.24
CA GLY A 93 -11.95 10.49 -24.66
C GLY A 93 -12.07 11.22 -23.32
N GLY A 94 -13.29 11.39 -22.80
CA GLY A 94 -13.54 11.93 -21.46
C GLY A 94 -12.88 11.07 -20.38
N VAL A 95 -12.29 11.73 -19.38
CA VAL A 95 -11.70 11.07 -18.21
C VAL A 95 -12.36 11.61 -16.96
N ALA A 96 -12.96 10.73 -16.16
CA ALA A 96 -13.64 11.09 -14.93
C ALA A 96 -13.21 10.17 -13.78
N GLU A 97 -13.15 10.73 -12.57
CA GLU A 97 -12.98 9.94 -11.36
C GLU A 97 -14.25 9.12 -11.09
N LEU A 98 -14.07 7.90 -10.54
CA LEU A 98 -15.20 7.04 -10.20
C LEU A 98 -15.95 7.60 -8.99
N THR A 99 -17.28 7.67 -9.09
CA THR A 99 -18.19 8.10 -8.02
C THR A 99 -18.59 6.96 -7.08
N GLU A 100 -18.60 5.71 -7.56
CA GLU A 100 -18.90 4.52 -6.75
C GLU A 100 -17.60 3.94 -6.18
N PRO A 101 -17.60 3.42 -4.94
CA PRO A 101 -16.42 2.80 -4.36
C PRO A 101 -16.05 1.57 -5.20
N PRO A 102 -14.84 1.54 -5.79
CA PRO A 102 -14.42 0.41 -6.60
C PRO A 102 -14.15 -0.81 -5.71
N GLY A 103 -14.39 -1.99 -6.26
CA GLY A 103 -13.87 -3.21 -5.66
C GLY A 103 -12.37 -3.27 -5.88
N CYS A 104 -11.64 -3.67 -4.84
CA CYS A 104 -10.19 -3.78 -4.87
C CYS A 104 -9.75 -4.98 -4.02
N GLU A 105 -8.90 -5.84 -4.58
CA GLU A 105 -8.39 -7.02 -3.90
C GLU A 105 -6.96 -7.31 -4.31
N SER A 106 -6.13 -7.70 -3.34
CA SER A 106 -4.81 -8.24 -3.64
C SER A 106 -4.89 -9.75 -3.88
N ALA A 107 -4.21 -10.21 -4.92
CA ALA A 107 -4.04 -11.63 -5.21
C ALA A 107 -3.18 -12.35 -4.15
N ASP A 108 -2.26 -11.65 -3.48
CA ASP A 108 -1.45 -12.18 -2.38
C ASP A 108 -1.53 -11.26 -1.16
N LYS A 109 -2.50 -11.53 -0.28
CA LYS A 109 -2.75 -10.79 0.97
C LYS A 109 -1.62 -10.91 1.98
N GLN A 110 -0.68 -11.86 1.81
CA GLN A 110 0.52 -11.97 2.64
C GLN A 110 1.62 -10.98 2.21
N VAL A 111 1.50 -10.38 1.02
CA VAL A 111 2.46 -9.39 0.51
C VAL A 111 1.87 -8.00 0.50
N LEU A 112 0.65 -7.83 -0.05
CA LEU A 112 -0.05 -6.56 -0.12
C LEU A 112 -1.47 -6.71 0.39
N GLN A 113 -1.88 -5.80 1.27
CA GLN A 113 -3.24 -5.76 1.77
C GLN A 113 -3.97 -4.52 1.26
N VAL A 114 -5.21 -4.71 0.82
CA VAL A 114 -6.12 -3.64 0.43
C VAL A 114 -7.02 -3.36 1.63
N SER A 115 -6.61 -2.40 2.48
CA SER A 115 -7.23 -2.04 3.77
C SER A 115 -7.19 -3.16 4.84
N GLY A 116 -6.66 -2.85 6.03
CA GLY A 116 -6.53 -3.81 7.12
C GLY A 116 -5.30 -3.60 7.99
N THR A 117 -5.13 -4.46 9.00
CA THR A 117 -3.95 -4.46 9.88
C THR A 117 -2.77 -5.12 9.19
N PRO A 118 -1.56 -4.53 9.22
CA PRO A 118 -0.41 -5.05 8.51
C PRO A 118 -0.12 -6.50 8.91
N GLY A 119 -0.19 -7.41 7.93
CA GLY A 119 0.42 -8.73 8.02
C GLY A 119 1.93 -8.64 7.78
N GLU A 120 2.70 -9.61 8.29
CA GLU A 120 4.13 -9.73 7.99
C GLU A 120 4.35 -9.87 6.48
N SER A 121 4.68 -8.76 5.84
CA SER A 121 4.80 -8.68 4.39
C SER A 121 6.21 -9.06 3.97
N ARG A 122 6.36 -10.31 3.53
CA ARG A 122 7.51 -10.75 2.75
C ARG A 122 7.60 -9.90 1.47
N GLY A 123 8.82 -9.60 1.02
CA GLY A 123 9.00 -8.90 -0.25
C GLY A 123 8.62 -9.81 -1.42
N ALA A 124 7.93 -9.27 -2.43
CA ALA A 124 7.61 -9.99 -3.65
C ALA A 124 7.62 -9.07 -4.87
N ARG A 125 8.09 -9.59 -5.99
CA ARG A 125 8.10 -8.91 -7.27
C ARG A 125 6.81 -9.26 -8.02
N GLY A 126 6.09 -8.28 -8.54
CA GLY A 126 4.89 -8.50 -9.34
C GLY A 126 3.63 -8.83 -8.56
N ALA A 127 3.56 -8.49 -7.27
CA ALA A 127 2.37 -8.65 -6.44
C ALA A 127 1.18 -7.94 -7.09
N ARG A 128 0.16 -8.71 -7.47
CA ARG A 128 -0.98 -8.22 -8.25
C ARG A 128 -2.07 -7.68 -7.33
N VAL A 129 -2.59 -6.51 -7.69
CA VAL A 129 -3.80 -5.92 -7.10
C VAL A 129 -4.80 -5.69 -8.22
N ASP A 130 -5.99 -6.25 -8.05
CA ASP A 130 -7.08 -6.18 -9.00
C ASP A 130 -8.10 -5.14 -8.54
N PHE A 131 -8.57 -4.35 -9.51
CA PHE A 131 -9.55 -3.30 -9.35
C PHE A 131 -10.72 -3.58 -10.27
N TRP A 132 -11.94 -3.39 -9.79
CA TRP A 132 -13.11 -3.55 -10.63
C TRP A 132 -14.21 -2.55 -10.27
N SER A 133 -14.99 -2.21 -11.29
CA SER A 133 -16.20 -1.41 -11.15
C SER A 133 -17.20 -1.87 -12.19
N ARG A 134 -18.37 -2.32 -11.73
CA ARG A 134 -19.42 -2.94 -12.57
C ARG A 134 -18.84 -4.09 -13.40
N ARG A 135 -18.72 -3.92 -14.72
CA ARG A 135 -18.18 -4.91 -15.68
C ARG A 135 -16.71 -4.68 -16.05
N LEU A 136 -16.11 -3.59 -15.56
CA LEU A 136 -14.77 -3.18 -15.92
C LEU A 136 -13.77 -3.72 -14.91
N HIS A 137 -12.64 -4.20 -15.40
CA HIS A 137 -11.56 -4.75 -14.61
C HIS A 137 -10.23 -4.10 -15.01
N ALA A 138 -9.36 -3.89 -14.03
CA ALA A 138 -7.99 -3.44 -14.22
C ALA A 138 -7.09 -4.08 -13.16
N SER A 139 -5.78 -4.11 -13.41
CA SER A 139 -4.83 -4.68 -12.47
C SER A 139 -3.52 -3.89 -12.45
N LEU A 140 -2.92 -3.76 -11.28
CA LEU A 140 -1.55 -3.28 -11.11
C LEU A 140 -0.66 -4.39 -10.57
N ARG A 141 0.63 -4.35 -10.91
CA ARG A 141 1.65 -5.24 -10.37
C ARG A 141 2.70 -4.40 -9.64
N PHE A 142 2.82 -4.65 -8.35
CA PHE A 142 3.77 -3.96 -7.48
C PHE A 142 5.00 -4.82 -7.21
N THR A 143 6.13 -4.18 -6.99
CA THR A 143 7.33 -4.81 -6.42
C THR A 143 7.48 -4.34 -4.98
N VAL A 144 7.35 -5.25 -4.02
CA VAL A 144 7.54 -4.98 -2.60
C VAL A 144 8.92 -5.49 -2.20
N TRP A 145 9.77 -4.58 -1.76
CA TRP A 145 11.10 -4.86 -1.23
C TRP A 145 11.03 -4.93 0.29
N ALA A 146 11.44 -6.04 0.90
CA ALA A 146 11.42 -6.22 2.35
C ALA A 146 12.84 -6.50 2.89
N PRO A 147 13.15 -6.09 4.12
CA PRO A 147 14.44 -6.36 4.73
C PRO A 147 14.64 -7.86 4.93
N LEU A 148 15.80 -8.37 4.53
CA LEU A 148 16.20 -9.75 4.83
C LEU A 148 16.68 -9.82 6.28
N LEU A 149 16.06 -10.68 7.06
CA LEU A 149 16.44 -10.94 8.47
C LEU A 149 17.31 -12.20 8.57
N PRO A 150 18.26 -12.27 9.52
CA PRO A 150 18.59 -11.23 10.51
C PRO A 150 19.39 -10.05 9.92
N LEU A 151 19.33 -8.90 10.58
CA LEU A 151 20.08 -7.69 10.21
C LEU A 151 21.57 -7.84 10.54
N ARG A 152 22.44 -7.16 9.79
CA ARG A 152 23.88 -7.12 10.06
C ARG A 152 24.23 -5.92 10.94
N VAL A 153 24.75 -6.18 12.14
CA VAL A 153 25.27 -5.14 13.03
C VAL A 153 26.77 -5.00 12.81
N GLN A 154 27.23 -3.76 12.66
CA GLN A 154 28.63 -3.39 12.58
C GLN A 154 28.95 -2.40 13.69
N LEU A 155 30.04 -2.65 14.40
CA LEU A 155 30.62 -1.76 15.41
C LEU A 155 31.95 -1.27 14.87
N GLY A 156 32.30 -0.01 15.13
CA GLY A 156 33.63 0.51 14.77
C GLY A 156 34.72 -0.19 15.57
N ASP A 157 34.61 -0.13 16.90
CA ASP A 157 35.53 -0.70 17.88
C ASP A 157 34.75 -1.64 18.79
N THR A 158 35.19 -2.89 18.89
CA THR A 158 34.53 -3.91 19.73
C THR A 158 35.09 -3.94 21.15
N ALA A 159 36.22 -3.29 21.40
CA ALA A 159 36.87 -3.21 22.70
C ALA A 159 37.00 -1.73 23.09
N LEU A 160 36.24 -1.32 24.11
CA LEU A 160 36.18 0.06 24.58
C LEU A 160 36.95 0.18 25.89
N GLU A 161 37.86 1.16 25.97
CA GLU A 161 38.64 1.41 27.17
C GLU A 161 37.98 2.47 28.07
N GLN A 162 38.33 2.44 29.35
CA GLN A 162 37.98 3.52 30.27
C GLN A 162 38.75 4.79 29.91
N VAL A 163 38.04 5.92 29.82
CA VAL A 163 38.66 7.24 29.64
C VAL A 163 39.32 7.65 30.95
N ARG A 164 40.65 7.55 31.02
CA ARG A 164 41.42 7.92 32.22
C ARG A 164 41.21 9.39 32.57
N GLY A 165 41.04 9.68 33.86
CA GLY A 165 40.83 11.04 34.37
C GLY A 165 39.41 11.60 34.16
N TRP A 166 38.53 10.90 33.45
CA TRP A 166 37.14 11.29 33.25
C TRP A 166 36.21 10.45 34.13
N ARG A 167 35.49 11.12 35.04
CA ARG A 167 34.47 10.51 35.88
C ARG A 167 33.22 11.37 35.87
N LEU A 168 32.05 10.73 35.78
CA LEU A 168 30.78 11.42 35.86
C LEU A 168 30.28 11.44 37.31
N PRO A 169 29.63 12.53 37.77
CA PRO A 169 28.90 12.51 39.03
C PRO A 169 27.86 11.39 39.02
N GLY A 170 27.78 10.65 40.13
CA GLY A 170 26.82 9.59 40.38
C GLY A 170 25.43 10.17 40.59
N GLY A 171 24.41 9.43 40.12
CA GLY A 171 23.03 9.82 40.37
C GLY A 171 22.64 9.65 41.85
N PRO A 172 21.52 10.22 42.29
CA PRO A 172 21.07 10.17 43.68
C PRO A 172 20.84 8.74 44.23
N GLU A 173 20.74 7.74 43.35
CA GLU A 173 20.57 6.32 43.72
C GLU A 173 21.89 5.60 44.10
N SER A 174 23.06 6.22 43.88
CA SER A 174 24.36 5.68 44.32
C SER A 174 24.80 6.26 45.68
N ALA A 175 23.87 6.46 46.61
CA ALA A 175 24.19 6.81 47.98
C ALA A 175 24.45 5.51 48.77
N PRO A 176 25.66 5.28 49.30
CA PRO A 176 25.84 4.33 50.38
C PRO A 176 25.18 4.92 51.62
N ALA A 177 24.31 4.14 52.27
CA ALA A 177 23.90 4.42 53.64
C ALA A 177 25.15 4.46 54.54
N GLU A 178 25.37 5.63 55.15
CA GLU A 178 26.14 5.92 56.36
C GLU A 178 27.61 5.43 56.48
N ALA A 179 28.53 6.40 56.57
CA ALA A 179 29.57 6.46 57.60
C ALA A 179 30.20 7.87 57.59
N GLU A 180 29.86 8.68 58.59
CA GLU A 180 30.44 9.99 58.90
C GLU A 180 31.89 9.80 59.40
N GLU A 181 32.88 9.95 58.54
CA GLU A 181 34.31 10.07 58.92
C GLU A 181 34.89 11.37 58.34
N PRO A 182 35.48 12.29 59.14
CA PRO A 182 35.93 13.59 58.69
C PRO A 182 37.33 13.47 58.06
N GLY A 183 37.34 13.02 56.79
CA GLY A 183 38.53 12.96 55.95
C GLY A 183 38.20 13.38 54.51
N GLU A 184 38.91 14.42 54.06
CA GLU A 184 39.12 14.87 52.67
C GLU A 184 37.91 14.95 51.71
N GLU A 185 37.42 16.18 51.47
CA GLU A 185 36.41 16.49 50.45
C GLU A 185 36.74 15.92 49.04
N ALA A 186 38.03 15.76 48.71
CA ALA A 186 38.48 15.18 47.46
C ALA A 186 38.18 13.67 47.36
N GLU A 187 38.33 12.94 48.46
CA GLU A 187 38.05 11.50 48.54
C GLU A 187 36.53 11.23 48.59
N ARG A 188 35.76 12.11 49.25
CA ARG A 188 34.29 12.09 49.25
C ARG A 188 33.70 12.35 47.86
N ARG A 189 34.27 13.30 47.08
CA ARG A 189 33.88 13.53 45.68
C ARG A 189 34.21 12.35 44.78
N ALA A 190 35.28 11.61 45.04
CA ALA A 190 35.65 10.43 44.26
C ALA A 190 34.70 9.24 44.48
N ARG A 191 34.13 9.08 45.68
CA ARG A 191 33.19 7.99 46.03
C ARG A 191 31.84 8.10 45.32
N GLY A 192 31.43 9.32 44.97
CA GLY A 192 30.23 9.57 44.17
C GLY A 192 30.46 9.54 42.67
N CYS A 193 31.68 9.31 42.16
CA CYS A 193 32.03 9.51 40.76
C CYS A 193 32.24 8.19 40.01
N ARG A 194 31.47 7.96 38.94
CA ARG A 194 31.52 6.75 38.11
C ARG A 194 32.49 6.88 36.93
N PRO A 195 33.20 5.80 36.54
CA PRO A 195 34.11 5.82 35.40
C PRO A 195 33.36 6.02 34.08
N GLN A 196 33.94 6.79 33.16
CA GLN A 196 33.45 6.95 31.79
C GLN A 196 34.23 6.02 30.84
N TYR A 197 33.54 5.36 29.92
CA TYR A 197 34.15 4.55 28.86
C TYR A 197 34.10 5.26 27.51
N GLN A 198 34.98 4.83 26.61
CA GLN A 198 34.95 5.21 25.20
C GLN A 198 33.61 4.80 24.57
N ARG A 199 33.30 5.40 23.41
CA ARG A 199 32.10 5.10 22.64
C ARG A 199 32.50 4.70 21.23
N THR A 200 31.72 3.79 20.63
CA THR A 200 31.90 3.43 19.23
C THR A 200 30.65 3.72 18.41
N ALA A 201 30.84 3.92 17.11
CA ALA A 201 29.73 3.99 16.17
C ALA A 201 29.13 2.60 15.94
N LEU A 202 27.80 2.54 15.98
CA LEU A 202 27.02 1.36 15.62
C LEU A 202 26.31 1.62 14.30
N ARG A 203 26.38 0.65 13.38
CA ARG A 203 25.63 0.64 12.12
C ARG A 203 24.83 -0.65 12.02
N VAL A 204 23.57 -0.53 11.65
CA VAL A 204 22.69 -1.66 11.33
C VAL A 204 22.42 -1.64 9.85
N LEU A 205 22.73 -2.75 9.19
CA LEU A 205 22.70 -2.90 7.76
C LEU A 205 21.73 -4.02 7.35
N ALA A 206 21.05 -3.85 6.21
CA ALA A 206 20.11 -4.83 5.69
C ALA A 206 20.18 -4.96 4.17
N HIS A 207 19.99 -6.18 3.65
CA HIS A 207 19.57 -6.36 2.26
C HIS A 207 18.07 -6.12 2.17
N PHE A 208 17.61 -5.54 1.07
CA PHE A 208 16.21 -5.50 0.72
C PHE A 208 15.96 -6.42 -0.46
N VAL A 209 15.01 -7.34 -0.31
CA VAL A 209 14.78 -8.42 -1.27
C VAL A 209 13.32 -8.53 -1.68
N ALA A 210 13.11 -9.09 -2.86
CA ALA A 210 11.79 -9.44 -3.38
C ALA A 210 11.82 -10.86 -3.98
N HIS A 211 10.84 -11.68 -3.60
CA HIS A 211 10.67 -13.02 -4.16
C HIS A 211 10.05 -12.95 -5.56
N PRO A 212 10.50 -13.75 -6.54
CA PRO A 212 9.84 -13.85 -7.84
C PRO A 212 8.47 -14.54 -7.71
N LEU A 213 7.51 -14.19 -8.58
CA LEU A 213 6.17 -14.83 -8.61
C LEU A 213 6.24 -16.32 -8.89
N ASP A 214 7.22 -16.75 -9.69
CA ASP A 214 7.27 -18.09 -10.26
C ASP A 214 7.77 -19.15 -9.24
N GLY A 215 7.87 -18.79 -7.96
CA GLY A 215 8.40 -19.67 -6.90
C GLY A 215 9.90 -19.99 -7.06
N GLY A 216 10.59 -19.25 -7.93
CA GLY A 216 12.04 -19.38 -8.12
C GLY A 216 12.80 -19.10 -6.81
N ARG A 217 13.90 -19.83 -6.61
CA ARG A 217 14.75 -19.70 -5.40
C ARG A 217 15.58 -18.41 -5.37
N HIS A 218 15.77 -17.75 -6.51
CA HIS A 218 16.64 -16.58 -6.62
C HIS A 218 15.89 -15.31 -6.22
N LEU A 219 16.29 -14.73 -5.09
CA LEU A 219 15.80 -13.44 -4.64
C LEU A 219 16.32 -12.33 -5.55
N ALA A 220 15.48 -11.35 -5.84
CA ALA A 220 15.94 -10.06 -6.33
C ALA A 220 16.45 -9.23 -5.15
N TYR A 221 17.50 -8.44 -5.35
CA TYR A 221 18.09 -7.56 -4.34
C TYR A 221 18.02 -6.11 -4.80
N LEU A 222 17.79 -5.19 -3.86
CA LEU A 222 17.77 -3.75 -4.08
C LEU A 222 18.92 -3.07 -3.31
N PRO A 223 19.79 -2.29 -3.97
CA PRO A 223 19.93 -2.15 -5.43
C PRO A 223 20.61 -3.37 -6.10
N GLY A 224 21.27 -4.23 -5.33
CA GLY A 224 21.94 -5.44 -5.81
C GLY A 224 22.45 -6.31 -4.66
N PRO A 225 22.93 -7.53 -4.93
CA PRO A 225 23.31 -8.49 -3.90
C PRO A 225 24.54 -8.08 -3.08
N ASP A 226 25.42 -7.25 -3.64
CA ASP A 226 26.63 -6.77 -2.96
C ASP A 226 26.36 -5.53 -2.07
N TRP A 227 25.14 -5.00 -2.10
CA TRP A 227 24.78 -3.77 -1.43
C TRP A 227 23.97 -4.04 -0.17
N LEU A 228 24.43 -3.43 0.92
CA LEU A 228 23.74 -3.37 2.19
C LEU A 228 23.32 -1.93 2.46
N LEU A 229 22.05 -1.72 2.79
CA LEU A 229 21.51 -0.39 3.10
C LEU A 229 21.62 -0.12 4.60
N ASP A 230 22.01 1.10 4.95
CA ASP A 230 22.10 1.54 6.35
C ASP A 230 20.71 1.88 6.91
N VAL A 231 20.24 1.03 7.81
CA VAL A 231 18.91 1.11 8.44
C VAL A 231 19.01 1.51 9.92
N THR A 232 20.17 2.00 10.38
CA THR A 232 20.42 2.34 11.79
C THR A 232 19.35 3.30 12.33
N HIS A 233 18.97 4.32 11.57
CA HIS A 233 17.96 5.30 11.95
C HIS A 233 16.55 4.70 12.11
N LEU A 234 16.21 3.65 11.36
CA LEU A 234 14.91 2.97 11.44
C LEU A 234 14.78 2.13 12.71
N VAL A 235 15.88 1.55 13.18
CA VAL A 235 15.90 0.66 14.34
C VAL A 235 16.40 1.34 15.62
N ALA A 236 16.79 2.61 15.55
CA ALA A 236 17.34 3.37 16.69
C ALA A 236 16.41 3.34 17.93
N GLY A 237 15.11 3.52 17.75
CA GLY A 237 14.14 3.48 18.86
C GLY A 237 13.91 2.08 19.46
N ARG A 238 14.36 1.03 18.77
CA ARG A 238 14.18 -0.38 19.16
C ARG A 238 15.50 -1.05 19.59
N THR A 239 16.63 -0.38 19.39
CA THR A 239 17.94 -0.86 19.81
C THR A 239 18.13 -0.55 21.29
N ARG A 240 18.62 -1.54 22.02
CA ARG A 240 18.93 -1.40 23.45
C ARG A 240 20.37 -1.82 23.69
N VAL A 241 21.07 -0.99 24.44
CA VAL A 241 22.39 -1.33 24.95
C VAL A 241 22.20 -2.13 26.23
N GLN A 242 22.84 -3.30 26.30
CA GLN A 242 22.74 -4.16 27.49
C GLN A 242 23.37 -3.49 28.72
N ASP A 243 24.53 -2.86 28.56
CA ASP A 243 25.14 -2.03 29.58
C ASP A 243 25.37 -0.59 29.06
N PRO A 244 24.47 0.36 29.38
CA PRO A 244 24.63 1.75 28.96
C PRO A 244 25.84 2.45 29.60
N ARG A 245 26.54 1.79 30.53
CA ARG A 245 27.77 2.33 31.13
C ARG A 245 28.96 2.28 30.16
N VAL A 246 28.92 1.39 29.16
CA VAL A 246 30.01 1.13 28.22
C VAL A 246 29.75 1.77 26.84
N ALA A 247 28.63 2.47 26.64
CA ALA A 247 28.20 3.03 25.35
C ALA A 247 27.83 4.53 25.39
#